data_AF-A0A6B3EFF9-F1
#
_entry.id   AF-A0A6B3EFF9-F1
#
_cell.length_a   1.000
_cell.length_b   1.000
_cell.length_c   1.000
_cell.angle_alpha   90.00
_cell.angle_beta   90.00
_cell.angle_gamma   90.00
#
_symmetry.space_group_name_H-M   'P 1'
#
loop_
_entity.id
_entity.type
_entity.pdbx_description
1 polymer ?
#
loop_
_entity_poly.entity_id
_entity_poly.type
_entity_poly.pdbx_seq_one_letter_code
_entity_poly.pdbx_strand_id
1 'polypeptide(L)' 'MTATPPAFTGPAQPYAGGDPYADYRATAHPFTHLPDLADRGLGGCVVAANDEFFAERE' A
#
# COMPACT_ATOMS: atom_id res chain seq x y z
N MET A 1 -15.61 -24.94 12.30
CA MET A 1 -14.96 -25.38 11.05
C MET A 1 -13.72 -24.54 10.87
N THR A 2 -12.54 -25.12 11.07
CA THR A 2 -11.25 -24.41 10.95
C THR A 2 -10.87 -24.35 9.47
N ALA A 3 -10.79 -23.15 8.91
CA ALA A 3 -10.33 -22.96 7.54
C ALA A 3 -8.82 -23.25 7.47
N THR A 4 -8.42 -24.17 6.60
CA THR A 4 -7.01 -24.40 6.29
C THR A 4 -6.45 -23.15 5.60
N PRO A 5 -5.36 -22.55 6.10
CA PRO A 5 -4.76 -21.40 5.43
C PRO A 5 -4.24 -21.83 4.05
N PRO A 6 -4.33 -20.96 3.03
CA PRO A 6 -3.85 -21.27 1.70
C PRO A 6 -2.34 -21.58 1.76
N ALA A 7 -1.93 -22.62 1.04
CA ALA A 7 -0.52 -22.97 0.92
C ALA A 7 0.24 -21.82 0.25
N PHE A 8 1.47 -21.57 0.73
CA PHE A 8 2.35 -20.56 0.14
C PHE A 8 2.60 -20.90 -1.34
N THR A 9 2.24 -20.00 -2.25
CA THR A 9 2.32 -20.22 -3.71
C THR A 9 3.67 -19.85 -4.32
N GLY A 10 4.68 -19.52 -3.51
CA GLY A 10 5.97 -19.02 -3.97
C GLY A 10 6.05 -17.49 -4.00
N PRO A 11 7.24 -16.92 -4.28
CA PRO A 11 7.41 -15.49 -4.47
C PRO A 11 6.60 -15.00 -5.68
N ALA A 12 6.14 -13.75 -5.64
CA ALA A 12 5.50 -13.11 -6.77
C ALA A 12 6.44 -13.16 -8.00
N GLN A 13 5.90 -13.57 -9.14
CA GLN A 13 6.64 -13.50 -10.40
C GLN A 13 6.86 -12.02 -10.77
N PRO A 14 7.99 -11.67 -11.42
CA PRO A 14 8.17 -10.33 -11.95
C PRO A 14 7.01 -9.94 -12.87
N TYR A 15 6.58 -8.68 -12.83
CA TYR A 15 5.56 -8.17 -13.75
C TYR A 15 5.99 -8.38 -15.20
N ALA A 16 5.24 -9.20 -15.93
CA ALA A 16 5.40 -9.35 -17.36
C ALA A 16 4.66 -8.20 -18.06
N GLY A 17 5.40 -7.26 -18.66
CA GLY A 17 4.80 -6.24 -19.54
C GLY A 17 5.21 -4.80 -19.29
N GLY A 18 6.09 -4.51 -18.33
CA GLY A 18 6.58 -3.15 -18.10
C GLY A 18 5.51 -2.19 -17.56
N ASP A 19 4.28 -2.68 -17.29
CA ASP A 19 3.26 -1.96 -16.55
C ASP A 19 3.51 -2.15 -15.05
N PRO A 20 4.03 -1.14 -14.34
CA PRO A 20 4.29 -1.24 -12.91
C PRO A 20 3.00 -1.27 -12.09
N TYR A 21 1.84 -1.07 -12.72
CA TYR A 21 0.53 -1.02 -12.08
C TYR A 21 -0.33 -2.26 -12.35
N ALA A 22 0.23 -3.35 -12.90
CA ALA A 22 -0.59 -4.48 -13.33
C ALA A 22 -1.35 -5.22 -12.19
N ASP A 23 -1.00 -5.04 -10.91
CA ASP A 23 -1.82 -5.51 -9.78
C ASP A 23 -2.82 -4.47 -9.26
N TYR A 24 -2.76 -3.22 -9.74
CA TYR A 24 -3.80 -2.23 -9.44
C TYR A 24 -5.09 -2.63 -10.15
N ARG A 25 -5.93 -3.36 -9.41
CA ARG A 25 -7.32 -3.56 -9.81
C ARG A 25 -8.06 -2.26 -9.57
N ALA A 26 -8.42 -1.56 -10.65
CA ALA A 26 -9.35 -0.43 -10.58
C ALA A 26 -10.70 -0.93 -10.06
N THR A 27 -10.91 -0.80 -8.75
CA THR A 27 -12.13 -1.19 -8.06
C THR A 27 -12.48 -0.12 -7.03
N ALA A 28 -13.75 0.04 -6.74
CA ALA A 28 -14.18 0.93 -5.66
C ALA A 28 -13.63 0.38 -4.33
N HIS A 29 -12.78 1.16 -3.66
CA HIS A 29 -12.31 0.80 -2.32
C HIS A 29 -13.35 1.18 -1.28
N PRO A 30 -13.75 0.26 -0.37
CA PRO A 30 -14.86 0.47 0.54
C PRO A 30 -14.65 1.62 1.53
N PHE A 31 -13.42 2.14 1.66
CA PHE A 31 -13.04 3.20 2.60
C PHE A 31 -12.76 4.55 1.93
N THR A 32 -12.90 4.68 0.60
CA THR A 32 -12.67 5.97 -0.11
C THR A 32 -13.65 7.07 0.26
N HIS A 33 -14.76 6.73 0.93
CA HIS A 33 -15.72 7.70 1.46
C HIS A 33 -15.33 8.25 2.85
N LEU A 34 -14.30 7.68 3.48
CA LEU A 34 -13.78 8.11 4.78
C LEU A 34 -12.63 9.10 4.58
N PRO A 35 -12.40 10.02 5.54
CA PRO A 35 -11.25 10.91 5.49
C PRO A 35 -9.93 10.13 5.61
N ASP A 36 -8.89 10.62 4.94
CA ASP A 36 -7.53 10.12 5.13
C ASP A 36 -6.97 10.64 6.47
N LEU A 37 -6.84 9.78 7.47
CA LEU A 37 -6.36 10.16 8.79
C LEU A 37 -4.85 10.46 8.83
N ALA A 38 -4.09 10.10 7.80
CA ALA A 38 -2.69 10.48 7.66
C ALA A 38 -2.53 11.90 7.08
N ASP A 39 -3.61 12.53 6.63
CA ASP A 39 -3.59 13.86 6.03
C ASP A 39 -3.12 14.94 7.02
N ARG A 40 -2.22 15.82 6.56
CA ARG A 40 -1.65 16.92 7.37
C ARG A 40 -2.71 17.94 7.80
N GLY A 41 -3.70 18.19 6.95
CA GLY A 41 -4.82 19.08 7.26
C GLY A 41 -5.70 18.56 8.41
N LEU A 42 -5.69 17.25 8.65
CA LEU A 42 -6.32 16.60 9.80
C LEU A 42 -5.37 16.36 10.97
N GLY A 43 -4.11 16.79 10.87
CA GLY A 43 -3.10 16.69 11.92
C GLY A 43 -2.22 15.44 11.85
N GLY A 44 -2.30 14.65 10.77
CA GLY A 44 -1.35 13.56 10.51
C GLY A 44 0.07 14.08 10.29
N CYS A 45 1.07 13.33 10.78
CA CYS A 45 2.49 13.66 10.60
C CYS A 45 3.39 12.43 10.70
N VAL A 46 4.60 12.53 10.14
CA VAL A 46 5.63 11.51 10.21
C VAL A 46 6.46 11.68 11.48
N VAL A 47 6.40 10.69 12.37
CA VAL A 47 7.09 10.70 13.68
C VAL A 47 8.55 10.26 13.58
N ALA A 48 8.87 9.36 12.64
CA ALA A 48 10.23 8.89 12.39
C ALA A 48 10.37 8.41 10.94
N ALA A 49 11.54 8.67 10.36
CA ALA A 49 11.96 8.12 9.07
C ALA A 49 13.30 7.40 9.25
N ASN A 50 13.51 6.31 8.51
CA ASN A 50 14.78 5.58 8.56
C ASN A 50 15.91 6.34 7.84
N ASP A 51 15.56 7.04 6.77
CA ASP A 51 16.46 7.85 5.95
C ASP A 51 15.65 8.97 5.25
N GLU A 52 16.31 10.08 4.94
CA GLU A 52 15.79 11.25 4.22
C GLU A 52 16.79 11.69 3.10
N PHE A 53 17.66 10.78 2.64
CA PHE A 53 18.79 11.10 1.77
C PHE A 53 18.45 11.76 0.42
N PHE A 54 17.33 11.36 -0.22
CA PHE A 54 16.94 11.91 -1.53
C PHE A 54 15.86 12.99 -1.45
N ALA A 55 15.10 13.02 -0.35
CA ALA A 55 14.04 13.98 -0.09
C ALA A 55 13.69 13.97 1.41
N GLU A 56 13.21 15.10 1.89
CA GLU A 56 12.61 15.24 3.22
C GLU A 56 11.43 14.26 3.37
N ARG A 57 11.17 13.82 4.61
CA ARG A 57 10.11 12.84 4.88
C ARG A 57 8.67 13.37 4.68
N GLU A 58 8.50 14.69 4.58
CA GLU A 58 7.22 15.39 4.39
C GLU A 58 7.32 16.45 3.28
#